data_AF-A0A3B8KQS8-F1
#
_entry.id   AF-A0A3B8KQS8-F1
#
_cell.length_a   1.000
_cell.length_b   1.000
_cell.length_c   1.000
_cell.angle_alpha   90.00
_cell.angle_beta   90.00
_cell.angle_gamma   90.00
#
_symmetry.space_group_name_H-M   'P 1'
#
loop_
_entity.id
_entity.type
_entity.pdbx_description
1 polymer ?
#
loop_
_entity_poly.entity_id
_entity_poly.type
_entity_poly.pdbx_seq_one_letter_code
_entity_poly.pdbx_strand_id
1 'polypeptide(L)'
;FFRRHGGKSIFFGRFVGPIRPVIPVVAGMLGMNPARFVIVNVLSAAGWAFAYILPGVFFGTSLAVAGAVSSRLAVLLGVLLAALWFIVWLSRSLARLLERKGPLWVASLKEWAAPEHPRQGLLLLLKRLVTFLFFRERGEEMFMAFLVATFCLATWGFLGVLQDVLAGDQLVAADQAVYNFFEILRTPWSDSIFAALTELGDSFVNISLSIAVLVTLVFGRAYRTAAFWILAVLGGLTGVQLLKWAIDLPRPIEIYEGISSYGFPSGHVAMSIVIYGFLIVVLSRGLPGSRQWKAVPAVVAYSFIIGVSRLYLGVHWLSDVLGGLFIGTMWVALLGIAYVKGVSETVPRRAVAITAVLVMALAGGFHIGQRHEKDLAFYAPVTSEKIMGFSEWRDDGWRDLAAWRIDLAGEREQPLTVQCAGDIDELEGFLLQKGWVKPRTVNMRNLLSMLSPDTPLGELPSLPLLHDGRAERLRLLLEDSGKQYMLRLWPSGVVLSGFDTPVFVGTVEEQRPHEIAALITAAKDIGDYDHPLDVLEQVAVGEYQVARVIREYHTDRLSRKGSRLRWQGEVLLIWEQTIPSPPQ
;
A
#
# COMPACT_ATOMS: atom_id res chain seq x y z
N PHE A 1 -13.92 -16.32 55.97
CA PHE A 1 -12.90 -15.34 55.51
C PHE A 1 -13.26 -13.90 55.87
N PHE A 2 -14.44 -13.40 55.50
CA PHE A 2 -14.88 -12.01 55.74
C PHE A 2 -14.80 -11.57 57.22
N ARG A 3 -15.18 -12.43 58.19
CA ARG A 3 -15.03 -12.13 59.63
C ARG A 3 -13.60 -11.80 60.07
N ARG A 4 -12.57 -12.39 59.43
CA ARG A 4 -11.14 -12.13 59.72
C ARG A 4 -10.54 -11.04 58.82
N HIS A 5 -11.06 -10.85 57.61
CA HIS A 5 -10.45 -10.01 56.56
C HIS A 5 -11.45 -9.02 55.92
N GLY A 6 -12.46 -8.55 56.66
CA GLY A 6 -13.60 -7.79 56.10
C GLY A 6 -13.19 -6.56 55.29
N GLY A 7 -12.23 -5.78 55.78
CA GLY A 7 -11.69 -4.63 55.02
C GLY A 7 -11.01 -5.03 53.70
N LYS A 8 -10.16 -6.07 53.72
CA LYS A 8 -9.52 -6.57 52.49
C LYS A 8 -10.55 -7.13 51.51
N SER A 9 -11.59 -7.79 52.01
CA SER A 9 -12.67 -8.35 51.18
C SER A 9 -13.45 -7.26 50.44
N ILE A 10 -13.74 -6.14 51.11
CA ILE A 10 -14.39 -4.97 50.49
C ILE A 10 -13.47 -4.33 49.46
N PHE A 11 -12.19 -4.15 49.78
CA PHE A 11 -11.23 -3.53 48.88
C PHE A 11 -11.03 -4.34 47.59
N PHE A 12 -10.70 -5.62 47.71
CA PHE A 12 -10.38 -6.44 46.53
C PHE A 12 -11.60 -6.82 45.72
N GLY A 13 -12.74 -7.10 46.36
CA GLY A 13 -13.91 -7.51 45.58
C GLY A 13 -14.58 -6.37 44.80
N ARG A 14 -14.17 -5.10 44.99
CA ARG A 14 -14.53 -4.01 44.08
C ARG A 14 -13.90 -4.17 42.68
N PHE A 15 -12.77 -4.86 42.59
CA PHE A 15 -12.06 -5.13 41.33
C PHE A 15 -12.57 -6.39 40.60
N VAL A 16 -13.45 -7.17 41.24
CA VAL A 16 -14.01 -8.42 40.69
C VAL A 16 -15.52 -8.24 40.47
N GLY A 17 -15.92 -8.05 39.20
CA GLY A 17 -17.27 -7.64 38.80
C GLY A 17 -18.43 -8.39 39.50
N PRO A 18 -18.47 -9.74 39.47
CA PRO A 18 -19.54 -10.51 40.10
C PRO A 18 -19.63 -10.39 41.62
N ILE A 19 -18.53 -10.05 42.29
CA ILE A 19 -18.43 -10.03 43.76
C ILE A 19 -18.79 -8.65 44.32
N ARG A 20 -18.57 -7.59 43.55
CA ARG A 20 -18.83 -6.18 43.90
C ARG A 20 -20.24 -5.91 44.48
N PRO A 21 -21.35 -6.41 43.91
CA PRO A 21 -22.69 -6.15 44.47
C PRO A 21 -23.03 -7.00 45.70
N VAL A 22 -22.33 -8.13 45.91
CA VAL A 22 -22.61 -9.07 47.01
C VAL A 22 -21.95 -8.62 48.31
N ILE A 23 -20.80 -7.95 48.22
CA ILE A 23 -20.00 -7.53 49.38
C ILE A 23 -20.76 -6.66 50.39
N PRO A 24 -21.50 -5.61 50.00
CA PRO A 24 -22.21 -4.76 50.96
C PRO A 24 -23.27 -5.54 51.74
N VAL A 25 -23.95 -6.48 51.08
CA VAL A 25 -24.96 -7.36 51.70
C VAL A 25 -24.29 -8.26 52.73
N VAL A 26 -23.18 -8.90 52.37
CA VAL A 26 -22.40 -9.76 53.29
C VAL A 26 -21.83 -8.96 54.45
N ALA A 27 -21.38 -7.72 54.23
CA ALA A 27 -20.90 -6.82 55.28
C ALA A 27 -22.01 -6.46 56.28
N GLY A 28 -23.22 -6.20 55.78
CA GLY A 28 -24.41 -5.92 56.60
C GLY A 28 -24.87 -7.13 57.40
N MET A 29 -25.00 -8.30 56.76
CA MET A 29 -25.38 -9.57 57.43
C MET A 29 -24.42 -9.97 58.55
N LEU A 30 -23.14 -9.57 58.45
CA LEU A 30 -22.11 -9.86 59.44
C LEU A 30 -21.91 -8.75 60.47
N GLY A 31 -22.77 -7.72 60.48
CA GLY A 31 -22.76 -6.66 61.51
C GLY A 31 -21.51 -5.77 61.46
N MET A 32 -20.94 -5.53 60.27
CA MET A 32 -19.75 -4.68 60.15
C MET A 32 -20.07 -3.23 60.52
N ASN A 33 -19.19 -2.59 61.30
CA ASN A 33 -19.32 -1.18 61.66
C ASN A 33 -19.45 -0.29 60.39
N PRO A 34 -20.50 0.54 60.27
CA PRO A 34 -20.73 1.40 59.11
C PRO A 34 -19.56 2.34 58.78
N ALA A 35 -18.92 2.94 59.77
CA ALA A 35 -17.79 3.85 59.53
C ALA A 35 -16.61 3.14 58.87
N ARG A 36 -16.29 1.92 59.34
CA ARG A 36 -15.22 1.09 58.77
C ARG A 36 -15.56 0.63 57.35
N PHE A 37 -16.83 0.32 57.09
CA PHE A 37 -17.28 -0.04 55.75
C PHE A 37 -17.13 1.15 54.78
N VAL A 38 -17.60 2.34 55.17
CA VAL A 38 -17.55 3.55 54.34
C VAL A 38 -16.11 3.92 54.00
N ILE A 39 -15.20 3.97 54.99
CA ILE A 39 -13.79 4.32 54.77
C ILE A 39 -13.14 3.37 53.74
N VAL A 40 -13.29 2.07 53.95
CA VAL A 40 -12.68 1.07 53.05
C VAL A 40 -13.32 1.10 51.67
N ASN A 41 -14.64 1.28 51.60
CA ASN A 41 -15.37 1.37 50.33
C ASN A 41 -14.95 2.60 49.52
N VAL A 42 -14.79 3.77 50.16
CA VAL A 42 -14.32 5.00 49.49
C VAL A 42 -12.87 4.87 49.03
N LEU A 43 -11.96 4.36 49.87
CA LEU A 43 -10.57 4.13 49.47
C LEU A 43 -10.46 3.13 48.31
N SER A 44 -11.27 2.06 48.33
CA SER A 44 -11.34 1.12 47.20
C SER A 44 -11.90 1.77 45.93
N ALA A 45 -12.80 2.75 46.06
CA ALA A 45 -13.33 3.52 44.94
C ALA A 45 -12.23 4.31 44.23
N ALA A 46 -11.40 5.00 45.03
CA ALA A 46 -10.26 5.76 44.52
C ALA A 46 -9.27 4.83 43.81
N GLY A 47 -8.88 3.71 44.46
CA GLY A 47 -7.97 2.73 43.84
C GLY A 47 -8.54 2.10 42.56
N TRP A 48 -9.85 1.82 42.53
CA TRP A 48 -10.53 1.30 41.34
C TRP A 48 -10.55 2.33 40.20
N ALA A 49 -10.83 3.60 40.51
CA ALA A 49 -10.82 4.69 39.54
C ALA A 49 -9.42 4.84 38.92
N PHE A 50 -8.36 4.85 39.72
CA PHE A 50 -6.99 4.87 39.20
C PHE A 50 -6.68 3.65 38.32
N ALA A 51 -7.01 2.43 38.77
CA ALA A 51 -6.67 1.22 38.01
C ALA A 51 -7.40 1.10 36.66
N TYR A 52 -8.66 1.56 36.57
CA TYR A 52 -9.49 1.39 35.37
C TYR A 52 -9.53 2.64 34.48
N ILE A 53 -9.41 3.85 35.03
CA ILE A 53 -9.51 5.11 34.27
C ILE A 53 -8.13 5.55 33.78
N LEU A 54 -7.07 5.40 34.58
CA LEU A 54 -5.74 5.93 34.25
C LEU A 54 -5.17 5.34 32.94
N PRO A 55 -5.26 4.03 32.63
CA PRO A 55 -4.83 3.51 31.33
C PRO A 55 -5.61 4.13 30.16
N GLY A 56 -6.90 4.39 30.33
CA GLY A 56 -7.74 5.05 29.33
C GLY A 56 -7.39 6.53 29.13
N VAL A 57 -7.05 7.23 30.22
CA VAL A 57 -6.56 8.61 30.16
C VAL A 57 -5.19 8.68 29.48
N PHE A 58 -4.24 7.81 29.85
CA PHE A 58 -2.93 7.74 29.18
C PHE A 58 -3.05 7.41 27.68
N PHE A 59 -3.95 6.49 27.33
CA PHE A 59 -4.25 6.19 25.93
C PHE A 59 -4.86 7.41 25.22
N GLY A 60 -5.83 8.08 25.85
CA GLY A 60 -6.51 9.25 25.30
C GLY A 60 -5.62 10.48 25.15
N THR A 61 -4.75 10.78 26.13
CA THR A 61 -3.80 11.90 26.06
C THR A 61 -2.72 11.63 25.02
N SER A 62 -2.23 10.39 24.91
CA SER A 62 -1.31 9.98 23.84
C SER A 62 -1.95 10.12 22.45
N LEU A 63 -3.24 9.81 22.33
CA LEU A 63 -3.98 9.94 21.06
C LEU A 63 -4.30 11.41 20.70
N ALA A 64 -4.55 12.26 21.70
CA ALA A 64 -4.82 13.69 21.52
C ALA A 64 -3.57 14.46 21.08
N VAL A 65 -2.39 14.14 21.63
CA VAL A 65 -1.10 14.70 21.18
C VAL A 65 -0.76 14.23 19.75
N ALA A 66 -1.28 13.08 19.32
CA ALA A 66 -1.11 12.54 17.97
C ALA A 66 -2.17 13.04 16.95
N GLY A 67 -3.14 13.87 17.35
CA GLY A 67 -4.43 14.05 16.66
C GLY A 67 -4.41 14.59 15.22
N ALA A 68 -3.41 15.38 14.81
CA ALA A 68 -3.36 15.92 13.44
C ALA A 68 -2.76 14.94 12.42
N VAL A 69 -1.81 14.10 12.86
CA VAL A 69 -1.07 13.15 12.00
C VAL A 69 -1.65 11.73 12.08
N SER A 70 -2.31 11.40 13.20
CA SER A 70 -2.89 10.08 13.50
C SER A 70 -4.03 9.68 12.56
N SER A 71 -4.83 10.62 12.05
CA SER A 71 -6.00 10.28 11.22
C SER A 71 -5.61 9.65 9.86
N ARG A 72 -4.66 10.27 9.14
CA ARG A 72 -4.16 9.76 7.85
C ARG A 72 -3.46 8.42 8.02
N LEU A 73 -2.63 8.29 9.06
CA LEU A 73 -1.95 7.05 9.38
C LEU A 73 -2.93 5.94 9.80
N ALA A 74 -3.93 6.25 10.62
CA ALA A 74 -4.95 5.29 11.02
C ALA A 74 -5.76 4.79 9.83
N VAL A 75 -6.09 5.68 8.88
CA VAL A 75 -6.73 5.30 7.62
C VAL A 75 -5.81 4.42 6.79
N LEU A 76 -4.53 4.78 6.62
CA LEU A 76 -3.56 3.95 5.90
C LEU A 76 -3.46 2.56 6.52
N LEU A 77 -3.23 2.46 7.83
CA LEU A 77 -3.15 1.18 8.53
C LEU A 77 -4.45 0.40 8.41
N GLY A 78 -5.61 1.06 8.48
CA GLY A 78 -6.91 0.46 8.24
C GLY A 78 -7.02 -0.14 6.83
N VAL A 79 -6.61 0.61 5.80
CA VAL A 79 -6.60 0.15 4.40
C VAL A 79 -5.63 -1.00 4.21
N LEU A 80 -4.42 -0.93 4.77
CA LEU A 80 -3.43 -2.00 4.68
C LEU A 80 -3.88 -3.27 5.40
N LEU A 81 -4.51 -3.16 6.58
CA LEU A 81 -5.09 -4.28 7.30
C LEU A 81 -6.29 -4.88 6.54
N ALA A 82 -7.13 -4.04 5.93
CA ALA A 82 -8.24 -4.49 5.10
C ALA A 82 -7.73 -5.21 3.83
N ALA A 83 -6.70 -4.67 3.18
CA ALA A 83 -6.04 -5.29 2.02
C ALA A 83 -5.39 -6.62 2.41
N LEU A 84 -4.66 -6.67 3.52
CA LEU A 84 -4.07 -7.89 4.06
C LEU A 84 -5.15 -8.93 4.38
N TRP A 85 -6.22 -8.53 5.06
CA TRP A 85 -7.36 -9.40 5.34
C TRP A 85 -8.00 -9.93 4.05
N PHE A 86 -8.22 -9.06 3.06
CA PHE A 86 -8.80 -9.42 1.78
C PHE A 86 -7.91 -10.41 1.02
N ILE A 87 -6.59 -10.20 1.00
CA ILE A 87 -5.63 -11.11 0.37
C ILE A 87 -5.59 -12.48 1.08
N VAL A 88 -5.60 -12.50 2.42
CA VAL A 88 -5.68 -13.73 3.20
C VAL A 88 -7.01 -14.43 2.99
N TRP A 89 -8.11 -13.69 2.94
CA TRP A 89 -9.44 -14.23 2.65
C TRP A 89 -9.51 -14.79 1.22
N LEU A 90 -8.96 -14.09 0.24
CA LEU A 90 -8.95 -14.47 -1.17
C LEU A 90 -8.11 -15.74 -1.36
N SER A 91 -6.90 -15.79 -0.80
CA SER A 91 -6.05 -16.98 -0.85
C SER A 91 -6.70 -18.20 -0.18
N ARG A 92 -7.36 -18.02 0.98
CA ARG A 92 -8.16 -19.09 1.62
C ARG A 92 -9.38 -19.49 0.79
N SER A 93 -10.02 -18.55 0.12
CA SER A 93 -11.19 -18.82 -0.73
C SER A 93 -10.79 -19.57 -2.00
N LEU A 94 -9.69 -19.18 -2.64
CA LEU A 94 -9.10 -19.90 -3.77
C LEU A 94 -8.65 -21.32 -3.36
N ALA A 95 -7.99 -21.47 -2.21
CA ALA A 95 -7.63 -22.78 -1.66
C ALA A 95 -8.86 -23.69 -1.46
N ARG A 96 -9.95 -23.15 -0.88
CA ARG A 96 -11.22 -23.88 -0.72
C ARG A 96 -11.88 -24.21 -2.06
N LEU A 97 -11.80 -23.31 -3.04
CA LEU A 97 -12.31 -23.54 -4.38
C LEU A 97 -11.55 -24.68 -5.07
N LEU A 98 -10.21 -24.65 -5.00
CA LEU A 98 -9.33 -25.70 -5.51
C LEU A 98 -9.60 -27.05 -4.83
N GLU A 99 -9.86 -27.06 -3.53
CA GLU A 99 -10.22 -28.29 -2.81
C GLU A 99 -11.58 -28.85 -3.27
N ARG A 100 -12.58 -27.99 -3.47
CA ARG A 100 -13.95 -28.42 -3.82
C ARG A 100 -14.11 -28.80 -5.29
N LYS A 101 -13.62 -27.97 -6.21
CA LYS A 101 -13.82 -28.14 -7.67
C LYS A 101 -12.61 -28.74 -8.37
N GLY A 102 -11.44 -28.70 -7.75
CA GLY A 102 -10.20 -29.20 -8.32
C GLY A 102 -10.27 -30.66 -8.81
N PRO A 103 -10.79 -31.62 -8.00
CA PRO A 103 -10.91 -33.01 -8.43
C PRO A 103 -11.74 -33.17 -9.71
N LEU A 104 -12.79 -32.36 -9.87
CA LEU A 104 -13.63 -32.36 -11.08
C LEU A 104 -12.85 -31.82 -12.28
N TRP A 105 -12.13 -30.70 -12.12
CA TRP A 105 -11.31 -30.12 -13.19
C TRP A 105 -10.20 -31.06 -13.63
N VAL A 106 -9.56 -31.75 -12.68
CA VAL A 106 -8.51 -32.73 -13.00
C VAL A 106 -9.10 -33.96 -13.68
N ALA A 107 -10.28 -34.43 -13.28
CA ALA A 107 -10.97 -35.52 -13.97
C ALA A 107 -11.31 -35.14 -15.42
N SER A 108 -11.86 -33.95 -15.66
CA SER A 108 -12.13 -33.46 -17.02
C SER A 108 -10.84 -33.28 -17.84
N LEU A 109 -9.74 -32.81 -17.21
CA LEU A 109 -8.43 -32.72 -17.87
C LEU A 109 -7.89 -34.10 -18.24
N LYS A 110 -8.09 -35.12 -17.39
CA LYS A 110 -7.71 -36.52 -17.66
C LYS A 110 -8.49 -37.09 -18.84
N GLU A 111 -9.80 -36.87 -18.87
CA GLU A 111 -10.66 -37.30 -19.98
C GLU A 111 -10.23 -36.64 -21.29
N TRP A 112 -9.97 -35.33 -21.29
CA TRP A 112 -9.48 -34.62 -22.47
C TRP A 112 -8.09 -35.10 -22.93
N ALA A 113 -7.19 -35.34 -21.98
CA ALA A 113 -5.84 -35.82 -22.25
C ALA A 113 -5.79 -37.31 -22.62
N ALA A 114 -6.89 -38.05 -22.42
CA ALA A 114 -6.97 -39.44 -22.84
C ALA A 114 -6.76 -39.54 -24.37
N PRO A 115 -6.05 -40.57 -24.84
CA PRO A 115 -5.80 -40.77 -26.24
C PRO A 115 -7.09 -41.24 -26.95
N GLU A 116 -7.95 -40.31 -27.34
CA GLU A 116 -8.94 -40.56 -28.39
C GLU A 116 -8.27 -40.38 -29.76
N HIS A 117 -8.41 -41.40 -30.61
CA HIS A 117 -7.95 -41.58 -31.99
C HIS A 117 -6.72 -40.76 -32.48
N PRO A 118 -5.66 -41.43 -32.99
CA PRO A 118 -4.37 -40.78 -33.28
C PRO A 118 -4.47 -39.82 -34.48
N ARG A 119 -4.73 -38.54 -34.22
CA ARG A 119 -4.44 -37.46 -35.17
C ARG A 119 -3.02 -36.97 -34.92
N GLN A 120 -2.12 -37.20 -35.88
CA GLN A 120 -0.75 -36.70 -35.86
C GLN A 120 -0.75 -35.17 -35.88
N GLY A 121 -0.02 -34.51 -34.96
CA GLY A 121 0.11 -33.05 -34.94
C GLY A 121 0.50 -32.45 -33.57
N LEU A 122 0.59 -31.12 -33.51
CA LEU A 122 0.92 -30.31 -32.33
C LEU A 122 0.07 -30.64 -31.09
N LEU A 123 -1.20 -31.01 -31.30
CA LEU A 123 -2.14 -31.42 -30.25
C LEU A 123 -1.65 -32.66 -29.48
N LEU A 124 -0.96 -33.60 -30.13
CA LEU A 124 -0.45 -34.81 -29.47
C LEU A 124 0.76 -34.50 -28.59
N LEU A 125 1.63 -33.58 -29.02
CA LEU A 125 2.72 -33.05 -28.20
C LEU A 125 2.16 -32.31 -26.97
N LEU A 126 1.11 -31.51 -27.15
CA LEU A 126 0.46 -30.78 -26.07
C LEU A 126 -0.23 -31.74 -25.08
N LYS A 127 -0.96 -32.75 -25.57
CA LYS A 127 -1.52 -33.82 -24.72
C LYS A 127 -0.42 -34.56 -23.95
N ARG A 128 0.69 -34.93 -24.61
CA ARG A 128 1.82 -35.62 -23.95
C ARG A 128 2.50 -34.76 -22.89
N LEU A 129 2.65 -33.47 -23.16
CA LEU A 129 3.19 -32.49 -22.21
C LEU A 129 2.27 -32.32 -20.99
N VAL A 130 0.95 -32.20 -21.22
CA VAL A 130 -0.06 -32.15 -20.14
C VAL A 130 -0.02 -33.44 -19.32
N THR A 131 0.00 -34.61 -19.96
CA THR A 131 0.09 -35.88 -19.25
C THR A 131 1.35 -36.00 -18.41
N PHE A 132 2.51 -35.59 -18.95
CA PHE A 132 3.78 -35.58 -18.23
C PHE A 132 3.84 -34.55 -17.09
N LEU A 133 3.19 -33.40 -17.22
CA LEU A 133 3.19 -32.33 -16.22
C LEU A 133 2.23 -32.59 -15.07
N PHE A 134 1.02 -33.06 -15.36
CA PHE A 134 -0.09 -33.05 -14.40
C PHE A 134 -0.41 -34.40 -13.77
N PHE A 135 -0.23 -35.52 -14.48
CA PHE A 135 -0.73 -36.81 -13.98
C PHE A 135 0.37 -37.63 -13.30
N ARG A 136 0.09 -38.03 -12.04
CA ARG A 136 0.95 -38.90 -11.23
C ARG A 136 0.08 -39.77 -10.32
N GLU A 137 0.52 -41.01 -10.08
CA GLU A 137 -0.14 -42.00 -9.22
C GLU A 137 -0.27 -41.62 -7.72
N ARG A 138 0.22 -40.45 -7.28
CA ARG A 138 0.31 -40.06 -5.86
C ARG A 138 -0.74 -39.05 -5.37
N GLY A 139 -1.72 -38.67 -6.20
CA GLY A 139 -2.77 -37.72 -5.80
C GLY A 139 -2.29 -36.28 -5.60
N GLU A 140 -1.12 -35.92 -6.15
CA GLU A 140 -0.53 -34.56 -6.08
C GLU A 140 -0.89 -33.69 -7.30
N GLU A 141 -1.84 -34.15 -8.12
CA GLU A 141 -2.18 -33.55 -9.42
C GLU A 141 -2.69 -32.11 -9.28
N MET A 142 -3.48 -31.84 -8.23
CA MET A 142 -3.96 -30.48 -7.93
C MET A 142 -2.84 -29.53 -7.49
N PHE A 143 -1.88 -30.04 -6.72
CA PHE A 143 -0.75 -29.24 -6.28
C PHE A 143 0.18 -28.92 -7.46
N MET A 144 0.40 -29.89 -8.35
CA MET A 144 1.11 -29.67 -9.61
C MET A 144 0.39 -28.66 -10.51
N ALA A 145 -0.94 -28.79 -10.65
CA ALA A 145 -1.72 -27.85 -11.45
C ALA A 145 -1.63 -26.42 -10.92
N PHE A 146 -1.70 -26.26 -9.59
CA PHE A 146 -1.48 -24.97 -8.94
C PHE A 146 -0.10 -24.41 -9.25
N LEU A 147 0.97 -25.19 -9.08
CA LEU A 147 2.33 -24.73 -9.38
C LEU A 147 2.51 -24.33 -10.86
N VAL A 148 1.95 -25.09 -11.79
CA VAL A 148 2.00 -24.75 -13.23
C VAL A 148 1.22 -23.47 -13.53
N ALA A 149 0.01 -23.31 -12.97
CA ALA A 149 -0.78 -22.10 -13.13
C ALA A 149 -0.07 -20.88 -12.53
N THR A 150 0.48 -21.02 -11.32
CA THR A 150 1.28 -19.99 -10.66
C THR A 150 2.52 -19.62 -11.48
N PHE A 151 3.23 -20.61 -12.06
CA PHE A 151 4.37 -20.35 -12.95
C PHE A 151 3.95 -19.52 -14.17
N CYS A 152 2.86 -19.91 -14.85
CA CYS A 152 2.38 -19.21 -16.04
C CYS A 152 1.93 -17.77 -15.72
N LEU A 153 1.14 -17.60 -14.66
CA LEU A 153 0.66 -16.29 -14.23
C LEU A 153 1.80 -15.37 -13.76
N ALA A 154 2.76 -15.92 -13.02
CA ALA A 154 3.92 -15.15 -12.57
C ALA A 154 4.84 -14.77 -13.74
N THR A 155 5.02 -15.67 -14.71
CA THR A 155 5.78 -15.35 -15.94
C THR A 155 5.10 -14.26 -16.74
N TRP A 156 3.79 -14.37 -16.95
CA TRP A 156 3.00 -13.33 -17.64
C TRP A 156 3.09 -11.98 -16.92
N GLY A 157 2.89 -11.96 -15.61
CA GLY A 157 2.99 -10.74 -14.79
C GLY A 157 4.39 -10.13 -14.81
N PHE A 158 5.44 -10.95 -14.71
CA PHE A 158 6.82 -10.47 -14.79
C PHE A 158 7.14 -9.84 -16.14
N LEU A 159 6.72 -10.48 -17.24
CA LEU A 159 6.94 -9.95 -18.58
C LEU A 159 6.17 -8.64 -18.81
N GLY A 160 4.95 -8.51 -18.27
CA GLY A 160 4.20 -7.26 -18.32
C GLY A 160 4.91 -6.12 -17.58
N VAL A 161 5.32 -6.35 -16.34
CA VAL A 161 6.08 -5.36 -15.56
C VAL A 161 7.42 -5.01 -16.24
N LEU A 162 8.13 -6.02 -16.75
CA LEU A 162 9.40 -5.81 -17.44
C LEU A 162 9.21 -4.98 -18.72
N GLN A 163 8.16 -5.24 -19.48
CA GLN A 163 7.82 -4.44 -20.66
C GLN A 163 7.57 -2.98 -20.26
N ASP A 164 6.74 -2.74 -19.24
CA ASP A 164 6.40 -1.37 -18.82
C ASP A 164 7.63 -0.58 -18.33
N VAL A 165 8.52 -1.25 -17.59
CA VAL A 165 9.79 -0.67 -17.12
C VAL A 165 10.72 -0.34 -18.27
N LEU A 166 10.89 -1.26 -19.24
CA LEU A 166 11.77 -1.05 -20.38
C LEU A 166 11.22 -0.01 -21.38
N ALA A 167 9.90 0.12 -21.47
CA ALA A 167 9.22 1.06 -22.36
C ALA A 167 9.14 2.49 -21.76
N GLY A 168 9.33 2.65 -20.45
CA GLY A 168 9.07 3.93 -19.77
C GLY A 168 7.58 4.28 -19.72
N ASP A 169 6.72 3.26 -19.69
CA ASP A 169 5.25 3.39 -19.82
C ASP A 169 4.59 3.80 -18.48
N GLN A 170 3.24 3.75 -18.43
CA GLN A 170 2.39 4.21 -17.32
C GLN A 170 2.83 3.73 -15.92
N LEU A 171 3.44 2.54 -15.82
CA LEU A 171 3.93 2.03 -14.54
C LEU A 171 5.02 2.91 -13.92
N VAL A 172 5.85 3.59 -14.74
CA VAL A 172 6.87 4.53 -14.25
C VAL A 172 6.22 5.80 -13.67
N ALA A 173 5.11 6.26 -14.25
CA ALA A 173 4.33 7.36 -13.68
C ALA A 173 3.64 6.92 -12.36
N ALA A 174 3.17 5.67 -12.30
CA ALA A 174 2.62 5.10 -11.07
C ALA A 174 3.69 4.95 -9.97
N ASP A 175 4.93 4.61 -10.34
CA ASP A 175 6.05 4.48 -9.42
C ASP A 175 6.29 5.79 -8.64
N GLN A 176 6.34 6.92 -9.34
CA GLN A 176 6.50 8.24 -8.71
C GLN A 176 5.28 8.62 -7.86
N ALA A 177 4.07 8.39 -8.38
CA ALA A 177 2.85 8.72 -7.65
C ALA A 177 2.72 7.91 -6.35
N VAL A 178 3.06 6.62 -6.36
CA VAL A 178 3.04 5.77 -5.17
C VAL A 178 4.13 6.17 -4.18
N TYR A 179 5.32 6.55 -4.65
CA TYR A 179 6.40 7.06 -3.81
C TYR A 179 5.96 8.32 -3.03
N ASN A 180 5.49 9.35 -3.74
CA ASN A 180 5.06 10.61 -3.13
C ASN A 180 3.87 10.40 -2.17
N PHE A 181 2.97 9.46 -2.48
CA PHE A 181 1.85 9.12 -1.61
C PHE A 181 2.32 8.56 -0.27
N PHE A 182 3.28 7.64 -0.29
CA PHE A 182 3.83 7.09 0.96
C PHE A 182 4.65 8.12 1.72
N GLU A 183 5.39 8.99 1.04
CA GLU A 183 6.17 10.08 1.67
C GLU A 183 5.30 10.96 2.58
N ILE A 184 4.13 11.39 2.10
CA ILE A 184 3.19 12.24 2.86
C ILE A 184 2.61 11.52 4.09
N LEU A 185 2.60 10.19 4.07
CA LEU A 185 2.07 9.37 5.15
C LEU A 185 3.14 9.02 6.19
N ARG A 186 4.40 9.41 5.98
CA ARG A 186 5.49 9.07 6.89
C ARG A 186 5.36 9.77 8.24
N THR A 187 5.53 9.00 9.30
CA THR A 187 5.59 9.51 10.67
C THR A 187 6.66 8.76 11.44
N PRO A 188 7.31 9.36 12.46
CA PRO A 188 8.35 8.68 13.24
C PRO A 188 7.92 7.32 13.80
N TRP A 189 6.66 7.19 14.22
CA TRP A 189 6.13 5.93 14.75
C TRP A 189 5.86 4.89 13.68
N SER A 190 5.34 5.31 12.52
CA SER A 190 5.08 4.39 11.40
C SER A 190 6.37 3.96 10.71
N ASP A 191 7.35 4.85 10.62
CA ASP A 191 8.71 4.54 10.17
C ASP A 191 9.34 3.44 11.03
N SER A 192 9.24 3.53 12.37
CA SER A 192 9.69 2.46 13.27
C SER A 192 8.98 1.13 13.00
N ILE A 193 7.66 1.13 12.79
CA ILE A 193 6.94 -0.11 12.48
C ILE A 193 7.38 -0.70 11.15
N PHE A 194 7.40 0.08 10.08
CA PHE A 194 7.75 -0.43 8.75
C PHE A 194 9.23 -0.79 8.63
N ALA A 195 10.13 -0.10 9.34
CA ALA A 195 11.53 -0.50 9.48
C ALA A 195 11.64 -1.89 10.16
N ALA A 196 10.99 -2.09 11.30
CA ALA A 196 10.98 -3.38 11.98
C ALA A 196 10.37 -4.51 11.12
N LEU A 197 9.35 -4.19 10.32
CA LEU A 197 8.76 -5.15 9.37
C LEU A 197 9.71 -5.50 8.23
N THR A 198 10.40 -4.53 7.61
CA THR A 198 11.36 -4.82 6.54
C THR A 198 12.60 -5.56 7.03
N GLU A 199 13.01 -5.33 8.29
CA GLU A 199 14.12 -6.00 8.96
C GLU A 199 13.89 -7.52 9.05
N LEU A 200 12.64 -7.97 9.17
CA LEU A 200 12.29 -9.40 9.11
C LEU A 200 12.56 -10.03 7.74
N GLY A 201 12.57 -9.23 6.69
CA GLY A 201 12.90 -9.64 5.32
C GLY A 201 14.37 -9.42 4.97
N ASP A 202 15.19 -8.97 5.91
CA ASP A 202 16.59 -8.66 5.64
C ASP A 202 17.45 -9.90 5.40
N SER A 203 18.58 -9.69 4.72
CA SER A 203 19.55 -10.74 4.38
C SER A 203 20.02 -11.50 5.61
N PHE A 204 20.22 -10.85 6.76
CA PHE A 204 20.66 -11.53 7.98
C PHE A 204 19.65 -12.59 8.44
N VAL A 205 18.37 -12.25 8.51
CA VAL A 205 17.29 -13.16 8.94
C VAL A 205 17.11 -14.28 7.91
N ASN A 206 17.09 -13.92 6.63
CA ASN A 206 16.93 -14.86 5.52
C ASN A 206 18.08 -15.88 5.42
N ILE A 207 19.34 -15.45 5.60
CA ILE A 207 20.52 -16.34 5.60
C ILE A 207 20.47 -17.26 6.81
N SER A 208 20.19 -16.73 8.00
CA SER A 208 20.08 -17.51 9.24
C SER A 208 19.02 -18.60 9.11
N LEU A 209 17.85 -18.26 8.57
CA LEU A 209 16.77 -19.19 8.30
C LEU A 209 17.18 -20.24 7.26
N SER A 210 17.83 -19.81 6.17
CA SER A 210 18.27 -20.70 5.09
C SER A 210 19.27 -21.75 5.57
N ILE A 211 20.25 -21.34 6.39
CA ILE A 211 21.24 -22.25 6.98
C ILE A 211 20.57 -23.20 7.97
N ALA A 212 19.72 -22.70 8.86
CA ALA A 212 19.07 -23.54 9.86
C ALA A 212 18.14 -24.59 9.24
N VAL A 213 17.36 -24.23 8.22
CA VAL A 213 16.52 -25.17 7.47
C VAL A 213 17.38 -26.19 6.75
N LEU A 214 18.47 -25.78 6.10
CA LEU A 214 19.40 -26.69 5.44
C LEU A 214 19.97 -27.72 6.42
N VAL A 215 20.45 -27.26 7.58
CA VAL A 215 20.98 -28.11 8.64
C VAL A 215 19.92 -29.12 9.10
N THR A 216 18.68 -28.67 9.36
CA THR A 216 17.57 -29.54 9.75
C THR A 216 17.23 -30.58 8.67
N LEU A 217 17.29 -30.22 7.38
CA LEU A 217 17.05 -31.15 6.27
C LEU A 217 18.17 -32.20 6.16
N VAL A 218 19.43 -31.79 6.32
CA VAL A 218 20.59 -32.69 6.29
C VAL A 218 20.57 -33.68 7.45
N PHE A 219 20.31 -33.22 8.69
CA PHE A 219 20.13 -34.10 9.85
C PHE A 219 18.90 -34.99 9.72
N GLY A 220 17.86 -34.50 9.05
CA GLY A 220 16.69 -35.28 8.64
C GLY A 220 16.95 -36.32 7.55
N ARG A 221 18.18 -36.43 7.04
CA ARG A 221 18.58 -37.30 5.91
C ARG A 221 17.82 -37.03 4.60
N ALA A 222 17.27 -35.82 4.43
CA ALA A 222 16.53 -35.40 3.25
C ALA A 222 17.47 -34.71 2.24
N TYR A 223 18.50 -35.41 1.76
CA TYR A 223 19.60 -34.83 0.99
C TYR A 223 19.17 -34.25 -0.36
N ARG A 224 18.24 -34.89 -1.09
CA ARG A 224 17.73 -34.30 -2.34
C ARG A 224 16.92 -33.05 -2.05
N THR A 225 16.13 -33.06 -0.98
CA THR A 225 15.39 -31.87 -0.55
C THR A 225 16.33 -30.73 -0.15
N ALA A 226 17.43 -31.03 0.53
CA ALA A 226 18.48 -30.08 0.85
C ALA A 226 19.17 -29.51 -0.40
N ALA A 227 19.44 -30.34 -1.42
CA ALA A 227 20.02 -29.86 -2.68
C ALA A 227 19.07 -28.90 -3.43
N PHE A 228 17.77 -29.23 -3.48
CA PHE A 228 16.75 -28.34 -4.02
C PHE A 228 16.59 -27.05 -3.21
N TRP A 229 16.73 -27.10 -1.88
CA TRP A 229 16.75 -25.92 -1.02
C TRP A 229 17.92 -24.99 -1.32
N ILE A 230 19.13 -25.54 -1.48
CA ILE A 230 20.32 -24.78 -1.90
C ILE A 230 20.09 -24.16 -3.27
N LEU A 231 19.57 -24.93 -4.23
CA LEU A 231 19.28 -24.44 -5.58
C LEU A 231 18.24 -23.32 -5.56
N ALA A 232 17.21 -23.42 -4.70
CA ALA A 232 16.22 -22.37 -4.53
C ALA A 232 16.88 -21.05 -4.07
N VAL A 233 17.64 -21.10 -2.98
CA VAL A 233 18.28 -19.91 -2.39
C VAL A 233 19.34 -19.32 -3.32
N LEU A 234 20.29 -20.14 -3.80
CA LEU A 234 21.38 -19.65 -4.66
C LEU A 234 20.89 -19.24 -6.04
N GLY A 235 19.94 -19.97 -6.62
CA GLY A 235 19.35 -19.62 -7.91
C GLY A 235 18.52 -18.35 -7.84
N GLY A 236 17.76 -18.14 -6.75
CA GLY A 236 17.02 -16.90 -6.52
C GLY A 236 17.95 -15.70 -6.37
N LEU A 237 19.00 -15.84 -5.54
CA LEU A 237 20.00 -14.79 -5.34
C LEU A 237 20.70 -14.43 -6.66
N THR A 238 21.18 -15.43 -7.38
CA THR A 238 21.89 -15.22 -8.65
C THR A 238 20.96 -14.59 -9.69
N GLY A 239 19.71 -15.06 -9.79
CA GLY A 239 18.73 -14.52 -10.75
C GLY A 239 18.41 -13.04 -10.49
N VAL A 240 18.21 -12.65 -9.24
CA VAL A 240 17.99 -11.24 -8.87
C VAL A 240 19.20 -10.39 -9.23
N GLN A 241 20.41 -10.85 -8.90
CA GLN A 241 21.63 -10.09 -9.20
C GLN A 241 21.89 -9.94 -10.70
N LEU A 242 21.66 -10.99 -11.49
CA LEU A 242 21.79 -10.92 -12.95
C LEU A 242 20.78 -9.95 -13.56
N LEU A 243 19.54 -9.94 -13.09
CA LEU A 243 18.51 -9.00 -13.57
C LEU A 243 18.87 -7.55 -13.23
N LYS A 244 19.39 -7.29 -12.03
CA LYS A 244 19.86 -5.96 -11.65
C LYS A 244 20.97 -5.45 -12.57
N TRP A 245 21.91 -6.33 -12.95
CA TRP A 245 22.97 -5.97 -13.91
C TRP A 245 22.46 -5.78 -15.33
N ALA A 246 21.39 -6.48 -15.72
CA ALA A 246 20.87 -6.42 -17.09
C ALA A 246 19.98 -5.18 -17.34
N ILE A 247 19.28 -4.70 -16.30
CA ILE A 247 18.24 -3.66 -16.45
C ILE A 247 18.71 -2.27 -16.02
N ASP A 248 19.65 -2.16 -15.07
CA ASP A 248 20.33 -0.89 -14.74
C ASP A 248 19.35 0.23 -14.32
N LEU A 249 18.25 -0.12 -13.62
CA LEU A 249 17.22 0.85 -13.21
C LEU A 249 17.59 1.56 -11.90
N PRO A 250 17.65 2.92 -11.87
CA PRO A 250 17.95 3.67 -10.66
C PRO A 250 16.81 3.61 -9.63
N ARG A 251 17.15 3.70 -8.34
CA ARG A 251 16.20 3.74 -7.22
C ARG A 251 15.55 5.12 -7.03
N PRO A 252 14.44 5.21 -6.27
CA PRO A 252 13.86 6.51 -5.91
C PRO A 252 14.81 7.41 -5.11
N ILE A 253 15.64 6.80 -4.27
CA ILE A 253 16.63 7.49 -3.46
C ILE A 253 17.98 6.77 -3.64
N GLU A 254 19.03 7.54 -3.92
CA GLU A 254 20.41 7.06 -3.99
C GLU A 254 20.99 6.83 -2.59
N ILE A 255 20.54 5.78 -1.90
CA ILE A 255 21.02 5.42 -0.54
C ILE A 255 22.15 4.36 -0.58
N TYR A 256 22.47 3.82 -1.76
CA TYR A 256 23.44 2.73 -1.92
C TYR A 256 24.51 3.08 -2.95
N GLU A 257 25.77 2.84 -2.61
CA GLU A 257 26.87 2.92 -3.58
C GLU A 257 27.03 1.60 -4.36
N GLY A 258 27.51 1.66 -5.61
CA GLY A 258 27.83 0.49 -6.45
C GLY A 258 26.60 -0.31 -6.95
N ILE A 259 26.77 -1.63 -7.12
CA ILE A 259 25.75 -2.56 -7.68
C ILE A 259 24.43 -2.56 -6.86
N SER A 260 24.49 -2.15 -5.59
CA SER A 260 23.32 -1.99 -4.73
C SER A 260 22.45 -0.77 -5.08
N SER A 261 22.94 0.17 -5.90
CA SER A 261 22.19 1.32 -6.42
C SER A 261 20.99 0.89 -7.29
N TYR A 262 21.05 -0.29 -7.91
CA TYR A 262 19.97 -0.77 -8.78
C TYR A 262 18.74 -1.28 -8.03
N GLY A 263 17.58 -0.76 -8.42
CA GLY A 263 16.28 -1.00 -7.81
C GLY A 263 15.61 -2.30 -8.28
N PHE A 264 15.61 -2.54 -9.60
CA PHE A 264 14.77 -3.56 -10.22
C PHE A 264 15.49 -4.92 -10.41
N PRO A 265 14.91 -6.05 -9.98
CA PRO A 265 13.76 -6.20 -9.09
C PRO A 265 14.15 -6.09 -7.60
N SER A 266 13.14 -5.89 -6.74
CA SER A 266 13.32 -5.86 -5.28
C SER A 266 13.82 -7.20 -4.72
N GLY A 267 15.06 -7.19 -4.21
CA GLY A 267 15.73 -8.39 -3.69
C GLY A 267 15.11 -8.92 -2.39
N HIS A 268 14.73 -8.04 -1.45
CA HIS A 268 14.04 -8.44 -0.20
C HIS A 268 12.74 -9.17 -0.53
N VAL A 269 11.91 -8.63 -1.42
CA VAL A 269 10.62 -9.23 -1.80
C VAL A 269 10.85 -10.56 -2.54
N ALA A 270 11.75 -10.58 -3.53
CA ALA A 270 12.06 -11.79 -4.28
C ALA A 270 12.59 -12.91 -3.38
N MET A 271 13.58 -12.63 -2.53
CA MET A 271 14.19 -13.64 -1.66
C MET A 271 13.25 -14.10 -0.55
N SER A 272 12.41 -13.23 0.00
CA SER A 272 11.32 -13.63 0.89
C SER A 272 10.40 -14.65 0.19
N ILE A 273 9.95 -14.37 -1.03
CA ILE A 273 9.10 -15.32 -1.76
C ILE A 273 9.85 -16.62 -2.05
N VAL A 274 11.12 -16.56 -2.45
CA VAL A 274 11.93 -17.74 -2.71
C VAL A 274 12.05 -18.63 -1.48
N ILE A 275 12.47 -18.06 -0.34
CA ILE A 275 12.72 -18.81 0.89
C ILE A 275 11.42 -19.36 1.47
N TYR A 276 10.45 -18.49 1.76
CA TYR A 276 9.22 -18.93 2.43
C TYR A 276 8.26 -19.66 1.48
N GLY A 277 8.21 -19.26 0.20
CA GLY A 277 7.42 -19.95 -0.81
C GLY A 277 7.93 -21.36 -1.06
N PHE A 278 9.24 -21.55 -1.23
CA PHE A 278 9.80 -22.90 -1.40
C PHE A 278 9.71 -23.72 -0.11
N LEU A 279 9.83 -23.10 1.07
CA LEU A 279 9.57 -23.75 2.36
C LEU A 279 8.15 -24.32 2.42
N ILE A 280 7.14 -23.57 1.98
CA ILE A 280 5.77 -24.07 1.88
C ILE A 280 5.65 -25.22 0.90
N VAL A 281 6.33 -25.16 -0.26
CA VAL A 281 6.33 -26.29 -1.21
C VAL A 281 6.86 -27.56 -0.55
N VAL A 282 7.97 -27.44 0.20
CA VAL A 282 8.56 -28.55 0.96
C VAL A 282 7.61 -29.09 2.03
N LEU A 283 6.95 -28.20 2.79
CA LEU A 283 6.03 -28.59 3.87
C LEU A 283 4.70 -29.15 3.36
N SER A 284 4.24 -28.72 2.19
CA SER A 284 2.93 -29.07 1.62
C SER A 284 2.96 -30.35 0.80
N ARG A 285 4.12 -30.70 0.21
CA ARG A 285 4.28 -31.92 -0.59
C ARG A 285 3.82 -33.16 0.16
N GLY A 286 3.00 -34.00 -0.47
CA GLY A 286 2.50 -35.26 0.07
C GLY A 286 1.55 -35.12 1.26
N LEU A 287 0.91 -33.96 1.45
CA LEU A 287 -0.19 -33.80 2.41
C LEU A 287 -1.54 -33.98 1.71
N PRO A 288 -2.49 -34.74 2.30
CA PRO A 288 -3.80 -34.95 1.69
C PRO A 288 -4.74 -33.74 1.89
N GLY A 289 -5.59 -33.49 0.88
CA GLY A 289 -6.76 -32.60 0.96
C GLY A 289 -6.44 -31.15 1.35
N SER A 290 -7.26 -30.55 2.22
CA SER A 290 -7.09 -29.18 2.73
C SER A 290 -5.72 -28.86 3.35
N ARG A 291 -4.97 -29.86 3.85
CA ARG A 291 -3.75 -29.60 4.62
C ARG A 291 -2.63 -28.99 3.78
N GLN A 292 -2.56 -29.32 2.48
CA GLN A 292 -1.55 -28.77 1.57
C GLN A 292 -1.71 -27.26 1.32
N TRP A 293 -2.89 -26.70 1.61
CA TRP A 293 -3.19 -25.29 1.35
C TRP A 293 -3.10 -24.40 2.59
N LYS A 294 -3.00 -24.98 3.79
CA LYS A 294 -3.12 -24.23 5.06
C LYS A 294 -2.05 -23.17 5.26
N ALA A 295 -0.84 -23.41 4.74
CA ALA A 295 0.28 -22.50 4.90
C ALA A 295 0.29 -21.38 3.85
N VAL A 296 -0.32 -21.57 2.67
CA VAL A 296 -0.25 -20.63 1.53
C VAL A 296 -0.62 -19.20 1.93
N PRO A 297 -1.72 -18.94 2.66
CA PRO A 297 -2.09 -17.57 3.06
C PRO A 297 -1.03 -16.87 3.91
N ALA A 298 -0.23 -17.61 4.69
CA ALA A 298 0.81 -17.01 5.53
C ALA A 298 1.96 -16.42 4.72
N VAL A 299 2.38 -17.10 3.63
CA VAL A 299 3.43 -16.57 2.74
C VAL A 299 2.92 -15.42 1.90
N VAL A 300 1.68 -15.49 1.42
CA VAL A 300 1.08 -14.37 0.69
C VAL A 300 0.98 -13.14 1.60
N ALA A 301 0.54 -13.32 2.85
CA ALA A 301 0.51 -12.26 3.85
C ALA A 301 1.89 -11.68 4.15
N TYR A 302 2.88 -12.54 4.40
CA TYR A 302 4.24 -12.11 4.70
C TYR A 302 4.87 -11.35 3.52
N SER A 303 4.71 -11.85 2.29
CA SER A 303 5.22 -11.19 1.08
C SER A 303 4.57 -9.82 0.85
N PHE A 304 3.26 -9.70 1.13
CA PHE A 304 2.54 -8.43 1.08
C PHE A 304 3.09 -7.43 2.11
N ILE A 305 3.31 -7.87 3.35
CA ILE A 305 3.84 -7.02 4.43
C ILE A 305 5.24 -6.50 4.06
N ILE A 306 6.14 -7.38 3.60
CA ILE A 306 7.48 -6.98 3.17
C ILE A 306 7.38 -6.02 1.97
N GLY A 307 6.59 -6.34 0.94
CA GLY A 307 6.40 -5.47 -0.22
C GLY A 307 5.96 -4.06 0.16
N VAL A 308 4.90 -3.95 0.96
CA VAL A 308 4.39 -2.65 1.43
C VAL A 308 5.43 -1.91 2.28
N SER A 309 6.20 -2.60 3.14
CA SER A 309 7.26 -1.92 3.91
C SER A 309 8.33 -1.29 3.01
N ARG A 310 8.67 -1.90 1.87
CA ARG A 310 9.67 -1.34 0.94
C ARG A 310 9.13 -0.12 0.19
N LEU A 311 7.85 -0.13 -0.18
CA LEU A 311 7.17 1.01 -0.79
C LEU A 311 7.03 2.17 0.20
N TYR A 312 6.58 1.87 1.41
CA TYR A 312 6.40 2.86 2.47
C TYR A 312 7.72 3.56 2.84
N LEU A 313 8.82 2.82 2.94
CA LEU A 313 10.14 3.38 3.25
C LEU A 313 10.80 4.13 2.07
N GLY A 314 10.18 4.14 0.88
CA GLY A 314 10.66 4.88 -0.29
C GLY A 314 11.94 4.32 -0.93
N VAL A 315 12.31 3.08 -0.63
CA VAL A 315 13.60 2.49 -1.06
C VAL A 315 13.51 1.65 -2.34
N HIS A 316 12.29 1.44 -2.83
CA HIS A 316 11.98 0.71 -4.05
C HIS A 316 10.73 1.29 -4.70
N TRP A 317 10.70 1.24 -6.02
CA TRP A 317 9.53 1.57 -6.83
C TRP A 317 8.42 0.49 -6.71
N LEU A 318 7.20 0.81 -7.14
CA LEU A 318 6.11 -0.18 -7.22
C LEU A 318 6.47 -1.30 -8.19
N SER A 319 7.02 -0.96 -9.35
CA SER A 319 7.55 -1.86 -10.36
C SER A 319 8.60 -2.82 -9.79
N ASP A 320 9.55 -2.34 -8.97
CA ASP A 320 10.56 -3.17 -8.31
C ASP A 320 9.92 -4.26 -7.44
N VAL A 321 8.92 -3.89 -6.65
CA VAL A 321 8.22 -4.79 -5.72
C VAL A 321 7.40 -5.82 -6.49
N LEU A 322 6.69 -5.40 -7.55
CA LEU A 322 5.94 -6.31 -8.42
C LEU A 322 6.89 -7.24 -9.20
N GLY A 323 7.99 -6.73 -9.73
CA GLY A 323 9.03 -7.50 -10.41
C GLY A 323 9.62 -8.55 -9.48
N GLY A 324 9.97 -8.18 -8.24
CA GLY A 324 10.44 -9.08 -7.20
C GLY A 324 9.40 -10.14 -6.83
N LEU A 325 8.12 -9.74 -6.76
CA LEU A 325 7.01 -10.64 -6.48
C LEU A 325 6.86 -11.71 -7.55
N PHE A 326 6.83 -11.30 -8.82
CA PHE A 326 6.63 -12.21 -9.94
C PHE A 326 7.85 -13.09 -10.19
N ILE A 327 9.07 -12.56 -10.17
CA ILE A 327 10.28 -13.36 -10.42
C ILE A 327 10.51 -14.41 -9.34
N GLY A 328 10.32 -14.04 -8.06
CA GLY A 328 10.44 -14.97 -6.94
C GLY A 328 9.38 -16.07 -7.03
N THR A 329 8.13 -15.71 -7.34
CA THR A 329 7.03 -16.66 -7.51
C THR A 329 7.26 -17.60 -8.69
N MET A 330 7.74 -17.08 -9.82
CA MET A 330 8.09 -17.85 -11.01
C MET A 330 9.19 -18.88 -10.70
N TRP A 331 10.27 -18.46 -10.02
CA TRP A 331 11.37 -19.34 -9.64
C TRP A 331 10.90 -20.46 -8.70
N VAL A 332 10.15 -20.11 -7.65
CA VAL A 332 9.58 -21.09 -6.70
C VAL A 332 8.66 -22.08 -7.40
N ALA A 333 7.80 -21.61 -8.31
CA ALA A 333 6.86 -22.46 -9.02
C ALA A 333 7.60 -23.45 -9.94
N LEU A 334 8.60 -22.97 -10.69
CA LEU A 334 9.46 -23.79 -11.55
C LEU A 334 10.20 -24.86 -10.74
N LEU A 335 10.87 -24.46 -9.67
CA LEU A 335 11.57 -25.37 -8.76
C LEU A 335 10.61 -26.33 -8.07
N GLY A 336 9.43 -25.87 -7.69
CA GLY A 336 8.39 -26.69 -7.06
C GLY A 336 7.92 -27.79 -8.00
N ILE A 337 7.70 -27.49 -9.29
CA ILE A 337 7.37 -28.48 -10.32
C ILE A 337 8.48 -29.54 -10.41
N ALA A 338 9.74 -29.11 -10.49
CA ALA A 338 10.89 -30.02 -10.55
C ALA A 338 11.06 -30.86 -9.28
N TYR A 339 10.87 -30.25 -8.11
CA TYR A 339 11.00 -30.88 -6.79
C TYR A 339 9.91 -31.92 -6.53
N VAL A 340 8.65 -31.57 -6.81
CA VAL A 340 7.52 -32.49 -6.68
C VAL A 340 7.73 -33.69 -7.61
N LYS A 341 8.20 -33.47 -8.85
CA LYS A 341 8.50 -34.58 -9.79
C LYS A 341 9.68 -35.45 -9.35
N GLY A 342 10.82 -34.84 -9.02
CA GLY A 342 12.11 -35.53 -8.89
C GLY A 342 12.41 -36.14 -7.51
N VAL A 343 11.67 -35.74 -6.47
CA VAL A 343 12.02 -36.11 -5.08
C VAL A 343 10.87 -36.84 -4.39
N SER A 344 11.16 -38.04 -3.89
CA SER A 344 10.21 -38.90 -3.17
C SER A 344 10.55 -39.09 -1.68
N GLU A 345 11.56 -38.37 -1.17
CA GLU A 345 12.04 -38.49 0.22
C GLU A 345 11.01 -38.03 1.25
N THR A 346 11.04 -38.65 2.43
CA THR A 346 10.28 -38.17 3.58
C THR A 346 11.00 -37.00 4.25
N VAL A 347 10.32 -35.87 4.42
CA VAL A 347 10.88 -34.67 5.04
C VAL A 347 10.46 -34.60 6.51
N PRO A 348 11.35 -34.21 7.45
CA PRO A 348 10.98 -33.98 8.84
C PRO A 348 10.18 -32.66 9.01
N ARG A 349 8.94 -32.64 8.50
CA ARG A 349 8.10 -31.43 8.40
C ARG A 349 7.96 -30.64 9.71
N ARG A 350 7.78 -31.35 10.83
CA ARG A 350 7.63 -30.72 12.16
C ARG A 350 8.92 -30.01 12.58
N ALA A 351 10.07 -30.66 12.43
CA ALA A 351 11.35 -30.07 12.78
C ALA A 351 11.66 -28.84 11.91
N VAL A 352 11.40 -28.93 10.61
CA VAL A 352 11.57 -27.81 9.67
C VAL A 352 10.66 -26.63 10.04
N ALA A 353 9.37 -26.88 10.31
CA ALA A 353 8.44 -25.83 10.71
C ALA A 353 8.82 -25.17 12.04
N ILE A 354 9.19 -25.96 13.05
CA ILE A 354 9.65 -25.46 14.35
C ILE A 354 10.93 -24.64 14.18
N THR A 355 11.90 -25.14 13.41
CA THR A 355 13.15 -24.43 13.10
C THR A 355 12.85 -23.07 12.47
N ALA A 356 11.97 -23.04 11.47
CA ALA A 356 11.62 -21.80 10.79
C ALA A 356 11.00 -20.78 11.74
N VAL A 357 10.04 -21.18 12.57
CA VAL A 357 9.40 -20.29 13.55
C VAL A 357 10.39 -19.81 14.60
N LEU A 358 11.23 -20.70 15.14
CA LEU A 358 12.23 -20.34 16.16
C LEU A 358 13.27 -19.37 15.61
N VAL A 359 13.79 -19.61 14.41
CA VAL A 359 14.78 -18.72 13.80
C VAL A 359 14.15 -17.37 13.47
N MET A 360 12.92 -17.34 12.98
CA MET A 360 12.22 -16.07 12.76
C MET A 360 12.05 -15.27 14.05
N ALA A 361 11.70 -15.92 15.16
CA ALA A 361 11.56 -15.25 16.44
C ALA A 361 12.92 -14.78 17.01
N LEU A 362 13.93 -15.65 16.98
CA LEU A 362 15.23 -15.38 17.60
C LEU A 362 16.11 -14.47 16.74
N ALA A 363 16.35 -14.82 15.47
CA ALA A 363 17.20 -14.03 14.59
C ALA A 363 16.51 -12.72 14.20
N GLY A 364 15.19 -12.75 13.94
CA GLY A 364 14.41 -11.54 13.68
C GLY A 364 14.38 -10.60 14.90
N GLY A 365 14.05 -11.13 16.08
CA GLY A 365 14.04 -10.32 17.31
C GLY A 365 15.41 -9.76 17.69
N PHE A 366 16.48 -10.56 17.49
CA PHE A 366 17.86 -10.11 17.72
C PHE A 366 18.28 -9.02 16.72
N HIS A 367 17.95 -9.19 15.44
CA HIS A 367 18.30 -8.22 14.40
C HIS A 367 17.62 -6.88 14.64
N ILE A 368 16.31 -6.90 14.91
CA ILE A 368 15.54 -5.71 15.27
C ILE A 368 16.13 -5.07 16.53
N GLY A 369 16.40 -5.85 17.59
CA GLY A 369 16.96 -5.31 18.82
C GLY A 369 18.34 -4.64 18.68
N GLN A 370 19.13 -5.00 17.67
CA GLN A 370 20.49 -4.46 17.49
C GLN A 370 20.63 -3.38 16.41
N ARG A 371 19.84 -3.46 15.34
CA ARG A 371 20.02 -2.59 14.17
C ARG A 371 18.95 -1.54 13.98
N HIS A 372 17.84 -1.62 14.71
CA HIS A 372 16.67 -0.79 14.44
C HIS A 372 16.96 0.72 14.40
N GLU A 373 17.77 1.26 15.32
CA GLU A 373 18.12 2.69 15.30
C GLU A 373 18.96 3.08 14.07
N LYS A 374 19.88 2.19 13.65
CA LYS A 374 20.71 2.42 12.46
C LYS A 374 19.88 2.34 11.19
N ASP A 375 18.98 1.36 11.11
CA ASP A 375 18.11 1.17 9.97
C ASP A 375 17.08 2.29 9.87
N LEU A 376 16.58 2.80 11.00
CA LEU A 376 15.73 4.00 11.03
C LEU A 376 16.45 5.24 10.49
N ALA A 377 17.71 5.47 10.90
CA ALA A 377 18.51 6.56 10.36
C ALA A 377 18.80 6.37 8.87
N PHE A 378 19.04 5.13 8.45
CA PHE A 378 19.28 4.77 7.06
C PHE A 378 18.04 5.01 6.17
N TYR A 379 16.84 4.75 6.68
CA TYR A 379 15.58 4.95 5.96
C TYR A 379 14.97 6.34 6.15
N ALA A 380 15.67 7.30 6.75
CA ALA A 380 15.13 8.63 6.97
C ALA A 380 14.64 9.26 5.65
N PRO A 381 13.47 9.90 5.63
CA PRO A 381 12.93 10.49 4.40
C PRO A 381 13.86 11.60 3.91
N VAL A 382 14.20 11.56 2.62
CA VAL A 382 14.94 12.60 1.92
C VAL A 382 13.94 13.34 1.04
N THR A 383 13.51 14.52 1.47
CA THR A 383 12.64 15.38 0.67
C THR A 383 13.51 16.19 -0.28
N SER A 384 13.51 15.82 -1.56
CA SER A 384 14.19 16.61 -2.61
C SER A 384 13.21 17.63 -3.17
N GLU A 385 13.16 18.82 -2.56
CA GLU A 385 12.48 19.95 -3.18
C GLU A 385 13.31 20.43 -4.37
N LYS A 386 12.67 20.57 -5.54
CA LYS A 386 13.35 21.11 -6.73
C LYS A 386 13.40 22.62 -6.56
N ILE A 387 14.60 23.16 -6.39
CA ILE A 387 14.82 24.60 -6.29
C ILE A 387 14.90 25.18 -7.70
N MET A 388 14.13 26.23 -7.99
CA MET A 388 14.08 26.90 -9.30
C MET A 388 14.13 28.42 -9.11
N GLY A 389 14.80 29.17 -10.00
CA GLY A 389 14.75 30.64 -9.95
C GLY A 389 13.35 31.20 -10.25
N PHE A 390 12.96 32.33 -9.67
CA PHE A 390 11.67 32.97 -10.03
C PHE A 390 11.61 33.38 -11.51
N SER A 391 12.68 34.01 -12.03
CA SER A 391 12.77 34.35 -13.46
C SER A 391 12.80 33.11 -14.34
N GLU A 392 13.51 32.07 -13.91
CA GLU A 392 13.56 30.77 -14.59
C GLU A 392 12.15 30.18 -14.70
N TRP A 393 11.41 30.09 -13.59
CA TRP A 393 10.03 29.61 -13.58
C TRP A 393 9.11 30.43 -14.49
N ARG A 394 9.13 31.77 -14.36
CA ARG A 394 8.23 32.66 -15.10
C ARG A 394 8.44 32.61 -16.60
N ASP A 395 9.70 32.56 -17.06
CA ASP A 395 10.03 32.73 -18.47
C ASP A 395 9.91 31.39 -19.24
N ASP A 396 10.39 30.27 -18.67
CA ASP A 396 10.38 28.95 -19.35
C ASP A 396 10.13 27.75 -18.42
N GLY A 397 10.64 27.79 -17.18
CA GLY A 397 10.61 26.68 -16.22
C GLY A 397 9.21 26.22 -15.80
N TRP A 398 8.18 27.05 -15.96
CA TRP A 398 6.78 26.63 -15.82
C TRP A 398 6.40 25.48 -16.75
N ARG A 399 7.11 25.31 -17.88
CA ARG A 399 6.91 24.20 -18.84
C ARG A 399 7.42 22.87 -18.30
N ASP A 400 8.42 22.86 -17.42
CA ASP A 400 8.96 21.63 -16.81
C ASP A 400 7.98 21.00 -15.82
N LEU A 401 7.05 21.79 -15.29
CA LEU A 401 6.01 21.30 -14.39
C LEU A 401 4.97 20.45 -15.14
N ALA A 402 4.36 19.52 -14.40
CA ALA A 402 3.41 18.55 -14.95
C ALA A 402 2.28 19.24 -15.72
N ALA A 403 2.06 18.83 -16.97
CA ALA A 403 0.96 19.32 -17.79
C ALA A 403 -0.38 18.63 -17.48
N TRP A 404 -0.32 17.45 -16.86
CA TRP A 404 -1.49 16.62 -16.56
C TRP A 404 -1.45 16.15 -15.11
N ARG A 405 -2.62 16.07 -14.50
CA ARG A 405 -2.87 15.34 -13.27
C ARG A 405 -2.65 13.87 -13.53
N ILE A 406 -1.65 13.33 -12.85
CA ILE A 406 -1.35 11.91 -12.78
C ILE A 406 -2.02 11.33 -11.52
N ASP A 407 -2.79 10.25 -11.67
CA ASP A 407 -3.36 9.53 -10.53
C ASP A 407 -2.39 8.49 -9.93
N LEU A 408 -2.82 7.72 -8.93
CA LEU A 408 -1.96 6.68 -8.33
C LEU A 408 -1.63 5.51 -9.28
N ALA A 409 -2.40 5.32 -10.35
CA ALA A 409 -2.16 4.30 -11.36
C ALA A 409 -1.22 4.79 -12.47
N GLY A 410 -0.75 6.05 -12.40
CA GLY A 410 0.08 6.65 -13.43
C GLY A 410 -0.73 7.12 -14.65
N GLU A 411 -2.06 7.11 -14.57
CA GLU A 411 -2.92 7.56 -15.66
C GLU A 411 -3.04 9.09 -15.65
N ARG A 412 -3.00 9.67 -16.87
CA ARG A 412 -3.21 11.11 -17.09
C ARG A 412 -4.71 11.38 -17.21
N GLU A 413 -5.24 12.21 -16.31
CA GLU A 413 -6.68 12.40 -16.17
C GLU A 413 -7.14 13.81 -16.58
N GLN A 414 -6.54 14.86 -16.02
CA GLN A 414 -6.95 16.26 -16.22
C GLN A 414 -5.76 17.13 -16.59
N PRO A 415 -5.86 18.09 -17.51
CA PRO A 415 -4.81 19.07 -17.72
C PRO A 415 -4.67 19.99 -16.50
N LEU A 416 -3.44 20.38 -16.19
CA LEU A 416 -3.15 21.35 -15.13
C LEU A 416 -3.04 22.73 -15.77
N THR A 417 -4.10 23.52 -15.63
CA THR A 417 -4.27 24.82 -16.28
C THR A 417 -3.87 26.01 -15.43
N VAL A 418 -3.53 25.79 -14.15
CA VAL A 418 -3.16 26.86 -13.21
C VAL A 418 -1.83 26.56 -12.55
N GLN A 419 -0.97 27.55 -12.43
CA GLN A 419 0.20 27.51 -11.54
C GLN A 419 0.23 28.75 -10.66
N CYS A 420 0.39 28.55 -9.35
CA CYS A 420 0.40 29.64 -8.38
C CYS A 420 1.71 29.62 -7.59
N ALA A 421 2.40 30.76 -7.50
CA ALA A 421 3.55 30.95 -6.62
C ALA A 421 3.20 31.95 -5.51
N GLY A 422 3.25 31.51 -4.25
CA GLY A 422 2.91 32.36 -3.11
C GLY A 422 2.38 31.56 -1.92
N ASP A 423 1.88 32.27 -0.90
CA ASP A 423 1.13 31.69 0.20
C ASP A 423 -0.27 31.29 -0.27
N ILE A 424 -0.51 29.98 -0.23
CA ILE A 424 -1.78 29.37 -0.62
C ILE A 424 -2.93 29.76 0.31
N ASP A 425 -2.65 30.04 1.58
CA ASP A 425 -3.67 30.42 2.56
C ASP A 425 -4.10 31.89 2.37
N GLU A 426 -3.20 32.76 1.90
CA GLU A 426 -3.55 34.13 1.46
C GLU A 426 -4.43 34.10 0.20
N LEU A 427 -4.03 33.28 -0.79
CA LEU A 427 -4.84 33.08 -2.00
C LEU A 427 -6.23 32.51 -1.66
N GLU A 428 -6.31 31.55 -0.74
CA GLU A 428 -7.59 31.03 -0.25
C GLU A 428 -8.43 32.14 0.37
N GLY A 429 -7.86 32.95 1.26
CA GLY A 429 -8.54 34.06 1.92
C GLY A 429 -9.07 35.10 0.91
N PHE A 430 -8.26 35.43 -0.09
CA PHE A 430 -8.65 36.34 -1.17
C PHE A 430 -9.81 35.80 -2.01
N LEU A 431 -9.71 34.55 -2.47
CA LEU A 431 -10.75 33.94 -3.31
C LEU A 431 -12.08 33.80 -2.53
N LEU A 432 -12.03 33.48 -1.23
CA LEU A 432 -13.21 33.45 -0.38
C LEU A 432 -13.91 34.81 -0.29
N GLN A 433 -13.16 35.93 -0.23
CA GLN A 433 -13.74 37.28 -0.26
C GLN A 433 -14.39 37.62 -1.61
N LYS A 434 -13.93 37.00 -2.70
CA LYS A 434 -14.44 37.18 -4.06
C LYS A 434 -15.61 36.24 -4.41
N GLY A 435 -16.18 35.54 -3.42
CA GLY A 435 -17.37 34.72 -3.59
C GLY A 435 -17.10 33.23 -3.82
N TRP A 436 -15.84 32.79 -3.77
CA TRP A 436 -15.53 31.37 -3.73
C TRP A 436 -15.91 30.78 -2.36
N VAL A 437 -16.25 29.49 -2.31
CA VAL A 437 -16.72 28.80 -1.10
C VAL A 437 -15.97 27.49 -0.94
N LYS A 438 -15.64 27.11 0.30
CA LYS A 438 -15.06 25.79 0.58
C LYS A 438 -16.09 24.69 0.32
N PRO A 439 -15.75 23.61 -0.38
CA PRO A 439 -16.68 22.53 -0.62
C PRO A 439 -17.06 21.80 0.67
N ARG A 440 -18.22 21.14 0.66
CA ARG A 440 -18.68 20.35 1.81
C ARG A 440 -17.71 19.20 2.09
N THR A 441 -17.41 18.99 3.37
CA THR A 441 -16.52 17.91 3.80
C THR A 441 -17.15 16.54 3.53
N VAL A 442 -16.30 15.56 3.17
CA VAL A 442 -16.75 14.17 2.99
C VAL A 442 -17.03 13.59 4.38
N ASN A 443 -18.32 13.49 4.72
CA ASN A 443 -18.79 12.82 5.92
C ASN A 443 -19.95 11.88 5.55
N MET A 444 -20.32 10.95 6.44
CA MET A 444 -21.35 9.95 6.14
C MET A 444 -22.69 10.58 5.74
N ARG A 445 -23.06 11.71 6.35
CA ARG A 445 -24.29 12.44 6.00
C ARG A 445 -24.24 13.00 4.57
N ASN A 446 -23.14 13.62 4.18
CA ASN A 446 -22.97 14.23 2.87
C ASN A 446 -22.80 13.15 1.78
N LEU A 447 -22.18 12.00 2.09
CA LEU A 447 -22.15 10.86 1.16
C LEU A 447 -23.54 10.30 0.87
N LEU A 448 -24.45 10.29 1.85
CA LEU A 448 -25.84 9.88 1.63
C LEU A 448 -26.59 10.84 0.70
N SER A 449 -26.20 12.11 0.60
CA SER A 449 -26.80 13.05 -0.35
C SER A 449 -26.55 12.66 -1.81
N MET A 450 -25.48 11.90 -2.09
CA MET A 450 -25.22 11.36 -3.42
C MET A 450 -26.24 10.29 -3.82
N LEU A 451 -26.96 9.67 -2.88
CA LEU A 451 -27.96 8.64 -3.20
C LEU A 451 -29.32 9.23 -3.66
N SER A 452 -29.44 10.55 -3.67
CA SER A 452 -30.63 11.25 -4.15
C SER A 452 -30.36 11.83 -5.55
N PRO A 453 -31.17 11.48 -6.57
CA PRO A 453 -31.00 11.97 -7.94
C PRO A 453 -31.02 13.50 -8.04
N ASP A 454 -31.92 14.15 -7.29
CA ASP A 454 -32.23 15.59 -7.38
C ASP A 454 -31.32 16.50 -6.52
N THR A 455 -30.22 15.98 -5.97
CA THR A 455 -29.35 16.78 -5.09
C THR A 455 -28.66 17.90 -5.89
N PRO A 456 -28.80 19.18 -5.49
CA PRO A 456 -28.12 20.30 -6.15
C PRO A 456 -26.60 20.15 -6.09
N LEU A 457 -25.88 20.64 -7.11
CA LEU A 457 -24.42 20.56 -7.21
C LEU A 457 -23.68 21.13 -5.98
N GLY A 458 -24.11 22.28 -5.46
CA GLY A 458 -23.53 22.88 -4.24
C GLY A 458 -23.74 22.06 -2.97
N GLU A 459 -24.63 21.07 -2.98
CA GLU A 459 -24.84 20.15 -1.86
C GLU A 459 -24.08 18.83 -2.02
N LEU A 460 -23.62 18.50 -3.23
CA LEU A 460 -22.85 17.29 -3.49
C LEU A 460 -21.46 17.40 -2.84
N PRO A 461 -20.99 16.35 -2.15
CA PRO A 461 -19.64 16.35 -1.60
C PRO A 461 -18.60 16.27 -2.73
N SER A 462 -17.59 17.15 -2.69
CA SER A 462 -16.45 17.05 -3.60
C SER A 462 -15.45 16.02 -3.08
N LEU A 463 -15.23 14.95 -3.84
CA LEU A 463 -14.20 13.97 -3.50
C LEU A 463 -12.80 14.59 -3.65
N PRO A 464 -11.89 14.33 -2.69
CA PRO A 464 -10.50 14.75 -2.82
C PRO A 464 -9.82 13.94 -3.93
N LEU A 465 -8.97 14.61 -4.70
CA LEU A 465 -8.19 14.00 -5.77
C LEU A 465 -6.69 14.04 -5.44
N LEU A 466 -5.96 13.05 -5.91
CA LEU A 466 -4.50 13.02 -5.82
C LEU A 466 -3.90 13.47 -7.15
N HIS A 467 -2.79 14.19 -7.05
CA HIS A 467 -1.91 14.49 -8.17
C HIS A 467 -0.51 13.99 -7.83
N ASP A 468 -0.01 13.02 -8.59
CA ASP A 468 1.35 12.48 -8.42
C ASP A 468 1.59 12.06 -6.95
N GLY A 469 0.61 11.36 -6.36
CA GLY A 469 0.62 10.96 -4.95
C GLY A 469 0.32 12.04 -3.92
N ARG A 470 0.30 13.32 -4.32
CA ARG A 470 0.10 14.46 -3.42
C ARG A 470 -1.37 14.82 -3.27
N ALA A 471 -1.77 15.18 -2.05
CA ALA A 471 -3.12 15.62 -1.73
C ALA A 471 -3.32 17.10 -2.08
N GLU A 472 -4.56 17.48 -2.40
CA GLU A 472 -4.95 18.87 -2.65
C GLU A 472 -4.68 19.74 -1.43
N ARG A 473 -4.04 20.89 -1.63
CA ARG A 473 -3.85 21.91 -0.60
C ARG A 473 -4.98 22.93 -0.59
N LEU A 474 -5.52 23.25 -1.77
CA LEU A 474 -6.65 24.16 -1.94
C LEU A 474 -7.77 23.51 -2.76
N ARG A 475 -9.00 23.70 -2.30
CA ARG A 475 -10.22 23.37 -3.05
C ARG A 475 -11.28 24.42 -2.83
N LEU A 476 -11.75 25.04 -3.90
CA LEU A 476 -12.74 26.10 -3.85
C LEU A 476 -13.78 25.93 -4.95
N LEU A 477 -15.02 26.25 -4.61
CA LEU A 477 -16.17 26.26 -5.50
C LEU A 477 -16.61 27.68 -5.79
N LEU A 478 -16.95 27.96 -7.04
CA LEU A 478 -17.62 29.20 -7.45
C LEU A 478 -18.89 28.83 -8.20
N GLU A 479 -20.03 29.39 -7.79
CA GLU A 479 -21.27 29.31 -8.57
C GLU A 479 -21.46 30.61 -9.34
N ASP A 480 -21.50 30.51 -10.67
CA ASP A 480 -21.70 31.65 -11.55
C ASP A 480 -22.67 31.28 -12.68
N SER A 481 -23.71 32.10 -12.86
CA SER A 481 -24.65 31.99 -13.99
C SER A 481 -25.29 30.60 -14.16
N GLY A 482 -25.53 29.88 -13.06
CA GLY A 482 -26.11 28.53 -13.06
C GLY A 482 -25.12 27.40 -13.36
N LYS A 483 -23.82 27.73 -13.46
CA LYS A 483 -22.71 26.78 -13.57
C LYS A 483 -21.92 26.76 -12.26
N GLN A 484 -21.23 25.65 -12.02
CA GLN A 484 -20.34 25.49 -10.88
C GLN A 484 -18.92 25.24 -11.38
N TYR A 485 -17.97 26.04 -10.90
CA TYR A 485 -16.55 25.91 -11.19
C TYR A 485 -15.82 25.42 -9.95
N MET A 486 -14.91 24.48 -10.14
CA MET A 486 -14.08 23.90 -9.08
C MET A 486 -12.61 24.21 -9.36
N LEU A 487 -11.98 24.93 -8.44
CA LEU A 487 -10.54 25.16 -8.42
C LEU A 487 -9.89 24.15 -7.47
N ARG A 488 -8.87 23.44 -7.95
CA ARG A 488 -8.04 22.50 -7.18
C ARG A 488 -6.58 22.84 -7.37
N LEU A 489 -5.83 23.02 -6.28
CA LEU A 489 -4.39 23.23 -6.31
C LEU A 489 -3.66 22.17 -5.47
N TRP A 490 -2.58 21.64 -6.03
CA TRP A 490 -1.68 20.66 -5.44
C TRP A 490 -0.27 21.25 -5.31
N PRO A 491 0.51 20.84 -4.30
CA PRO A 491 1.93 21.19 -4.22
C PRO A 491 2.68 20.58 -5.42
N SER A 492 3.52 21.38 -6.08
CA SER A 492 4.31 20.92 -7.23
C SER A 492 5.63 20.24 -6.83
N GLY A 493 6.09 20.43 -5.59
CA GLY A 493 7.42 20.03 -5.14
C GLY A 493 8.54 20.98 -5.60
N VAL A 494 8.20 22.10 -6.25
CA VAL A 494 9.13 23.17 -6.61
C VAL A 494 9.03 24.31 -5.61
N VAL A 495 10.20 24.79 -5.17
CA VAL A 495 10.34 25.98 -4.34
C VAL A 495 11.21 27.00 -5.07
N LEU A 496 10.76 28.25 -5.09
CA LEU A 496 11.44 29.33 -5.79
C LEU A 496 12.60 29.87 -4.96
N SER A 497 13.81 29.82 -5.53
CA SER A 497 15.03 30.30 -4.89
C SER A 497 14.97 31.80 -4.63
N GLY A 498 15.32 32.21 -3.41
CA GLY A 498 15.38 33.61 -2.99
C GLY A 498 14.29 34.02 -2.00
N PHE A 499 13.11 33.39 -2.07
CA PHE A 499 11.95 33.74 -1.23
C PHE A 499 11.34 32.54 -0.49
N ASP A 500 11.89 31.34 -0.66
CA ASP A 500 11.37 30.07 -0.11
C ASP A 500 9.88 29.87 -0.46
N THR A 501 9.49 30.33 -1.65
CA THR A 501 8.08 30.39 -2.07
C THR A 501 7.70 29.11 -2.80
N PRO A 502 6.74 28.32 -2.29
CA PRO A 502 6.29 27.10 -2.95
C PRO A 502 5.49 27.43 -4.21
N VAL A 503 5.65 26.58 -5.23
CA VAL A 503 4.81 26.60 -6.43
C VAL A 503 3.73 25.52 -6.31
N PHE A 504 2.50 25.89 -6.61
CA PHE A 504 1.36 24.99 -6.70
C PHE A 504 0.94 24.84 -8.16
N VAL A 505 0.52 23.64 -8.53
CA VAL A 505 -0.07 23.34 -9.83
C VAL A 505 -1.51 22.92 -9.64
N GLY A 506 -2.39 23.22 -10.59
CA GLY A 506 -3.79 23.00 -10.40
C GLY A 506 -4.64 23.07 -11.65
N THR A 507 -5.93 22.90 -11.45
CA THR A 507 -6.94 22.92 -12.50
C THR A 507 -8.16 23.68 -12.01
N VAL A 508 -8.82 24.36 -12.95
CA VAL A 508 -10.12 24.99 -12.75
C VAL A 508 -11.09 24.45 -13.80
N GLU A 509 -12.18 23.82 -13.36
CA GLU A 509 -13.05 23.02 -14.24
C GLU A 509 -14.54 23.28 -13.98
N GLU A 510 -15.36 23.26 -15.03
CA GLU A 510 -16.82 23.24 -14.90
C GLU A 510 -17.31 21.84 -14.46
N GLN A 511 -18.10 21.82 -13.38
CA GLN A 511 -18.73 20.62 -12.84
C GLN A 511 -20.21 20.54 -13.24
N ARG A 512 -20.67 19.33 -13.60
CA ARG A 512 -22.09 19.03 -13.81
C ARG A 512 -22.53 17.82 -12.97
N PRO A 513 -23.83 17.72 -12.64
CA PRO A 513 -24.32 16.53 -11.97
C PRO A 513 -24.30 15.38 -12.98
N HIS A 514 -23.74 14.25 -12.56
CA HIS A 514 -23.67 13.04 -13.34
C HIS A 514 -24.32 11.89 -12.56
N GLU A 515 -25.39 11.35 -13.13
CA GLU A 515 -26.07 10.20 -12.58
C GLU A 515 -25.37 8.90 -12.98
N ILE A 516 -24.98 8.12 -11.99
CA ILE A 516 -24.42 6.79 -12.13
C ILE A 516 -25.54 5.79 -11.81
N ALA A 517 -25.94 5.02 -12.83
CA ALA A 517 -26.96 3.97 -12.72
C ALA A 517 -28.31 4.45 -12.11
N ALA A 518 -28.66 5.73 -12.29
CA ALA A 518 -29.87 6.39 -11.75
C ALA A 518 -30.06 6.29 -10.22
N LEU A 519 -29.00 5.92 -9.48
CA LEU A 519 -29.03 5.72 -8.03
C LEU A 519 -28.04 6.61 -7.29
N ILE A 520 -27.02 7.13 -7.99
CA ILE A 520 -25.96 7.93 -7.41
C ILE A 520 -25.74 9.17 -8.27
N THR A 521 -25.95 10.37 -7.72
CA THR A 521 -25.59 11.64 -8.35
C THR A 521 -24.24 12.09 -7.80
N ALA A 522 -23.29 12.36 -8.70
CA ALA A 522 -21.97 12.87 -8.36
C ALA A 522 -21.64 14.10 -9.20
N ALA A 523 -20.91 15.06 -8.62
CA ALA A 523 -20.32 16.14 -9.39
C ALA A 523 -19.21 15.57 -10.28
N LYS A 524 -19.32 15.75 -11.59
CA LYS A 524 -18.35 15.27 -12.57
C LYS A 524 -17.86 16.42 -13.43
N ASP A 525 -16.56 16.41 -13.68
CA ASP A 525 -15.90 17.40 -14.52
C ASP A 525 -16.18 17.13 -16.00
N ILE A 526 -16.46 18.18 -16.77
CA ILE A 526 -16.95 18.08 -18.16
C ILE A 526 -15.80 18.12 -19.17
N GLY A 527 -14.63 18.60 -18.74
CA GLY A 527 -13.46 18.82 -19.60
C GLY A 527 -13.52 20.13 -20.41
N ASP A 528 -14.18 21.16 -19.88
CA ASP A 528 -14.14 22.54 -20.39
C ASP A 528 -13.32 23.39 -19.41
N TYR A 529 -12.18 23.89 -19.88
CA TYR A 529 -11.16 24.55 -19.06
C TYR A 529 -10.99 26.04 -19.37
N ASP A 530 -11.23 26.43 -20.63
CA ASP A 530 -10.91 27.77 -21.11
C ASP A 530 -11.76 28.84 -20.38
N HIS A 531 -13.08 28.62 -20.27
CA HIS A 531 -13.98 29.59 -19.65
C HIS A 531 -13.81 29.72 -18.12
N PRO A 532 -13.71 28.63 -17.32
CA PRO A 532 -13.39 28.73 -15.91
C PRO A 532 -12.04 29.41 -15.64
N LEU A 533 -11.07 29.25 -16.56
CA LEU A 533 -9.77 29.92 -16.48
C LEU A 533 -9.90 31.44 -16.66
N ASP A 534 -10.73 31.89 -17.62
CA ASP A 534 -11.03 33.33 -17.81
C ASP A 534 -11.63 33.95 -16.55
N VAL A 535 -12.55 33.24 -15.89
CA VAL A 535 -13.20 33.71 -14.65
C VAL A 535 -12.17 33.85 -13.53
N LEU A 536 -11.26 32.88 -13.39
CA LEU A 536 -10.20 32.95 -12.39
C LEU A 536 -9.21 34.10 -12.67
N GLU A 537 -8.81 34.28 -13.93
CA GLU A 537 -7.93 35.38 -14.35
C GLU A 537 -8.55 36.74 -14.00
N GLN A 538 -9.82 36.98 -14.36
CA GLN A 538 -10.51 38.23 -14.05
C GLN A 538 -10.60 38.53 -12.56
N VAL A 539 -10.75 37.49 -11.72
CA VAL A 539 -10.80 37.65 -10.27
C VAL A 539 -9.42 37.95 -9.68
N ALA A 540 -8.36 37.33 -10.20
CA ALA A 540 -7.00 37.47 -9.70
C ALA A 540 -6.35 38.81 -10.10
N VAL A 541 -6.69 39.34 -11.28
CA VAL A 541 -6.19 40.63 -11.78
C VAL A 541 -6.48 41.75 -10.78
N GLY A 542 -5.42 42.44 -10.33
CA GLY A 542 -5.49 43.60 -9.45
C GLY A 542 -4.75 43.41 -8.12
N GLU A 543 -4.99 42.29 -7.44
CA GLU A 543 -4.27 41.91 -6.21
C GLU A 543 -3.08 40.98 -6.50
N TYR A 544 -3.19 40.13 -7.52
CA TYR A 544 -2.10 39.26 -7.98
C TYR A 544 -1.59 39.68 -9.36
N GLN A 545 -0.34 39.35 -9.63
CA GLN A 545 0.20 39.39 -10.99
C GLN A 545 -0.19 38.10 -11.70
N VAL A 546 -0.62 38.22 -12.95
CA VAL A 546 -1.03 37.08 -13.76
C VAL A 546 -0.36 37.11 -15.13
N ALA A 547 -0.02 35.94 -15.65
CA ALA A 547 0.42 35.77 -17.03
C ALA A 547 -0.25 34.53 -17.64
N ARG A 548 -0.87 34.71 -18.80
CA ARG A 548 -1.42 33.59 -19.58
C ARG A 548 -0.37 33.14 -20.58
N VAL A 549 -0.03 31.86 -20.52
CA VAL A 549 0.97 31.23 -21.38
C VAL A 549 0.37 30.03 -22.08
N ILE A 550 0.92 29.67 -23.24
CA ILE A 550 0.43 28.54 -24.05
C ILE A 550 1.52 27.48 -24.12
N ARG A 551 1.15 26.26 -23.76
CA ARG A 551 2.00 25.07 -23.89
C ARG A 551 1.81 24.50 -25.29
N GLU A 552 2.85 24.56 -26.12
CA GLU A 552 2.83 23.90 -27.43
C GLU A 552 2.72 22.37 -27.24
N TYR A 553 1.62 21.79 -27.68
CA TYR A 553 1.34 20.36 -27.54
C TYR A 553 1.26 19.71 -28.91
N HIS A 554 2.10 18.70 -29.17
CA HIS A 554 1.85 17.77 -30.26
C HIS A 554 0.67 16.88 -29.85
N THR A 555 -0.48 17.15 -30.45
CA THR A 555 -1.73 16.40 -30.30
C THR A 555 -1.59 15.02 -30.95
N ASP A 556 -0.84 14.11 -30.32
CA ASP A 556 -0.93 12.71 -30.68
C ASP A 556 -1.15 11.85 -29.44
N ARG A 557 -2.41 11.40 -29.33
CA ARG A 557 -2.96 10.45 -28.35
C ARG A 557 -3.06 10.97 -26.92
N LEU A 558 -4.31 11.13 -26.45
CA LEU A 558 -4.85 10.52 -25.22
C LEU A 558 -6.21 11.15 -24.87
N SER A 559 -7.27 10.60 -25.44
CA SER A 559 -8.62 10.63 -24.84
C SER A 559 -9.13 9.20 -24.92
N ARG A 560 -8.81 8.37 -23.93
CA ARG A 560 -9.39 7.03 -23.82
C ARG A 560 -10.66 7.08 -22.99
N LYS A 561 -11.58 8.01 -23.29
CA LYS A 561 -12.98 7.97 -22.81
C LYS A 561 -13.92 8.98 -23.48
N GLY A 562 -13.83 9.19 -24.79
CA GLY A 562 -14.95 9.72 -25.59
C GLY A 562 -15.49 11.13 -25.27
N SER A 563 -14.95 11.86 -24.28
CA SER A 563 -15.19 13.28 -24.09
C SER A 563 -14.19 14.08 -24.92
N ARG A 564 -14.70 15.03 -25.71
CA ARG A 564 -13.87 16.04 -26.36
C ARG A 564 -13.36 16.98 -25.28
N LEU A 565 -12.11 16.79 -24.86
CA LEU A 565 -11.41 17.75 -23.99
C LEU A 565 -11.29 19.08 -24.74
N ARG A 566 -11.81 20.17 -24.15
CA ARG A 566 -11.64 21.54 -24.63
C ARG A 566 -10.55 22.21 -23.82
N TRP A 567 -9.31 21.97 -24.23
CA TRP A 567 -8.14 22.64 -23.67
C TRP A 567 -7.18 22.97 -24.81
N GLN A 568 -6.85 24.24 -24.96
CA GLN A 568 -5.98 24.74 -26.04
C GLN A 568 -4.50 24.81 -25.64
N GLY A 569 -4.15 24.22 -24.50
CA GLY A 569 -2.79 24.29 -23.94
C GLY A 569 -2.54 25.53 -23.08
N GLU A 570 -3.58 26.32 -22.81
CA GLU A 570 -3.47 27.53 -21.98
C GLU A 570 -3.21 27.18 -20.52
N VAL A 571 -2.30 27.93 -19.91
CA VAL A 571 -1.93 27.85 -18.51
C VAL A 571 -1.88 29.26 -17.94
N LEU A 572 -2.54 29.47 -16.79
CA LEU A 572 -2.52 30.72 -16.06
C LEU A 572 -1.47 30.65 -14.95
N LEU A 573 -0.48 31.53 -15.02
CA LEU A 573 0.51 31.73 -13.96
C LEU A 573 0.02 32.86 -13.05
N ILE A 574 0.00 32.63 -11.74
CA ILE A 574 -0.44 33.57 -10.72
C ILE A 574 0.68 33.72 -9.68
N TRP A 575 1.05 34.95 -9.31
CA TRP A 575 2.01 35.17 -8.24
C TRP A 575 1.75 36.48 -7.47
N GLU A 576 2.24 36.53 -6.23
CA GLU A 576 2.10 37.71 -5.36
C GLU A 576 2.87 38.93 -5.89
N GLN A 577 2.33 40.13 -5.67
CA GLN A 577 2.98 41.39 -6.06
C GLN A 577 4.28 41.67 -5.29
N THR A 578 4.42 41.10 -4.10
CA THR A 578 5.56 41.22 -3.20
C THR A 578 6.80 40.45 -3.69
N ILE A 579 6.64 39.52 -4.63
CA ILE A 579 7.76 38.83 -5.30
C ILE A 579 8.38 39.84 -6.28
N PRO A 580 9.54 40.44 -5.96
CA PRO A 580 10.10 41.52 -6.77
C PRO A 580 10.39 41.00 -8.18
N SER A 581 9.99 41.79 -9.17
CA SER A 581 10.58 41.67 -10.49
C SER A 581 12.10 41.91 -10.34
N PRO A 582 12.98 41.10 -10.96
CA PRO A 582 14.41 41.37 -10.91
C PRO A 582 14.68 42.77 -11.48
N PRO A 583 15.73 43.47 -11.02
CA PRO A 583 16.18 44.68 -11.68
C PRO A 583 16.44 44.35 -13.16
N GLN A 584 15.83 45.15 -14.04
CA GLN A 584 15.95 45.02 -15.50
C GLN A 584 17.40 45.06 -15.99
#